data_AF-A0A9I9CMC1-F1
#
_entry.id   AF-A0A9I9CMC1-F1
#
_cell.length_a   1.000
_cell.length_b   1.000
_cell.length_c   1.000
_cell.angle_alpha   90.00
_cell.angle_beta   90.00
_cell.angle_gamma   90.00
#
_symmetry.space_group_name_H-M   'P 1'
#
loop_
_entity.id
_entity.type
_entity.pdbx_description
1 polymer ?
#
loop_
_entity_poly.entity_id
_entity_poly.type
_entity_poly.pdbx_seq_one_letter_code
_entity_poly.pdbx_strand_id
1 'polypeptide(L)'
;STLGVPQHLEDFLFSYFSYTLFLNNRTSCIFQQKKNYGNYNKRKTNVRLVSSCLMDDSFSCSGSSSNSPGEMIEIFYKCINEKNLKEMSTYISEDCLIEDTLFSEKFKGKKAAMSFIEKLTESMGPDMKFRIRKVYERRPSTARAIWHLEWRNMEIPLTKGCTFIDIRDEERKTIQMVQIITESQLKAGHLFLAIMKLVTLLLAKHPAILEWLTKVSQQRWVKRISKICIFLFKHLLDNFLKSYLTFIHLGTQLYSHVLNFLCYVIECFK
;
A
#
# COMPACT_ATOMS: atom_id res chain seq x y z
N SER A 1 -23.14 -32.37 -11.11
CA SER A 1 -23.87 -31.36 -10.33
C SER A 1 -22.88 -30.64 -9.43
N THR A 2 -22.31 -29.55 -9.94
CA THR A 2 -21.35 -28.70 -9.24
C THR A 2 -22.08 -27.96 -8.11
N LEU A 3 -21.89 -28.41 -6.86
CA LEU A 3 -22.33 -27.67 -5.69
C LEU A 3 -21.51 -26.38 -5.59
N GLY A 4 -22.15 -25.25 -5.91
CA GLY A 4 -21.61 -23.93 -5.69
C GLY A 4 -21.39 -23.69 -4.19
N VAL A 5 -20.22 -23.17 -3.85
CA VAL A 5 -19.95 -22.67 -2.50
C VAL A 5 -20.93 -21.51 -2.23
N PRO A 6 -21.68 -21.51 -1.11
CA PRO A 6 -22.62 -20.43 -0.81
C PRO A 6 -21.87 -19.11 -0.69
N GLN A 7 -22.32 -18.07 -1.40
CA GLN A 7 -21.73 -16.71 -1.37
C GLN A 7 -21.54 -16.16 0.06
N HIS A 8 -22.42 -16.57 0.98
CA HIS A 8 -22.37 -16.22 2.40
C HIS A 8 -21.14 -16.80 3.15
N LEU A 9 -20.46 -17.82 2.61
CA LEU A 9 -19.24 -18.39 3.20
C LEU A 9 -18.00 -17.55 2.92
N GLU A 10 -17.91 -17.00 1.70
CA GLU A 10 -16.83 -16.08 1.35
C GLU A 10 -16.91 -14.85 2.25
N ASP A 11 -18.11 -14.26 2.40
CA ASP A 11 -18.33 -13.09 3.24
C ASP A 11 -18.03 -13.36 4.74
N PHE A 12 -18.35 -14.56 5.24
CA PHE A 12 -18.12 -14.91 6.65
C PHE A 12 -16.64 -15.15 6.97
N LEU A 13 -15.92 -15.84 6.08
CA LEU A 13 -14.47 -16.03 6.22
C LEU A 13 -13.72 -14.72 6.03
N PHE A 14 -14.16 -13.87 5.09
CA PHE A 14 -13.60 -12.53 4.92
C PHE A 14 -13.78 -11.70 6.19
N SER A 15 -14.99 -11.68 6.77
CA SER A 15 -15.29 -10.94 8.00
C SER A 15 -14.50 -11.41 9.24
N TYR A 16 -14.27 -12.71 9.39
CA TYR A 16 -13.52 -13.26 10.52
C TYR A 16 -12.00 -13.03 10.38
N PHE A 17 -11.46 -13.10 9.16
CA PHE A 17 -10.06 -12.74 8.86
C PHE A 17 -9.84 -11.22 8.74
N SER A 18 -10.91 -10.43 8.56
CA SER A 18 -10.86 -8.96 8.50
C SER A 18 -10.48 -8.30 9.82
N TYR A 19 -10.57 -8.98 10.96
CA TYR A 19 -10.01 -8.46 12.21
C TYR A 19 -8.47 -8.39 12.20
N THR A 20 -7.83 -9.14 11.29
CA THR A 20 -6.38 -9.06 11.01
C THR A 20 -6.05 -8.47 9.64
N LEU A 21 -7.06 -8.21 8.80
CA LEU A 21 -6.92 -7.58 7.49
C LEU A 21 -7.99 -6.49 7.35
N PHE A 22 -7.61 -5.27 7.72
CA PHE A 22 -8.34 -4.05 7.38
C PHE A 22 -8.22 -3.80 5.87
N LEU A 23 -8.79 -4.68 5.05
CA LEU A 23 -8.97 -4.49 3.61
C LEU A 23 -10.38 -3.94 3.40
N ASN A 24 -10.43 -2.63 3.18
CA ASN A 24 -11.62 -1.94 2.73
C ASN A 24 -12.09 -2.54 1.38
N ASN A 25 -13.40 -2.68 1.20
CA ASN A 25 -14.11 -3.44 0.15
C ASN A 25 -13.98 -2.89 -1.29
N ARG A 26 -12.80 -2.40 -1.73
CA ARG A 26 -12.65 -1.84 -3.10
C ARG A 26 -11.38 -2.22 -3.88
N THR A 27 -10.52 -3.11 -3.40
CA THR A 27 -9.29 -3.43 -4.14
C THR A 27 -8.98 -4.92 -4.18
N SER A 28 -9.52 -5.61 -5.19
CA SER A 28 -8.99 -6.90 -5.64
C SER A 28 -7.68 -6.67 -6.42
N CYS A 29 -6.57 -6.60 -5.70
CA CYS A 29 -5.23 -6.49 -6.29
C CYS A 29 -4.62 -7.88 -6.50
N ILE A 30 -4.71 -8.41 -7.72
CA ILE A 30 -3.86 -9.52 -8.15
C ILE A 30 -2.61 -8.92 -8.79
N PHE A 31 -1.49 -8.95 -8.07
CA PHE A 31 -0.17 -8.71 -8.63
C PHE A 31 0.19 -9.85 -9.59
N GLN A 32 -0.07 -9.69 -10.88
CA GLN A 32 0.49 -10.60 -11.88
C GLN A 32 1.94 -10.18 -12.19
N GLN A 33 2.89 -10.84 -11.53
CA GLN A 33 4.24 -10.94 -12.06
C GLN A 33 4.20 -11.84 -13.30
N LYS A 34 4.34 -11.25 -14.49
CA LYS A 34 4.44 -12.01 -15.73
C LYS A 34 5.82 -12.70 -15.78
N LYS A 35 5.87 -13.99 -15.47
CA LYS A 35 6.95 -14.87 -15.97
C LYS A 35 6.64 -15.16 -17.44
N ASN A 36 7.61 -14.90 -18.32
CA ASN A 36 7.51 -15.23 -19.74
C ASN A 36 7.43 -16.74 -19.92
N TYR A 37 6.24 -17.23 -20.28
CA TYR A 37 6.07 -18.49 -20.99
C TYR A 37 5.19 -18.22 -22.22
N GLY A 38 5.61 -18.79 -23.34
CA GLY A 38 5.14 -18.43 -24.66
C GLY A 38 3.68 -18.82 -24.97
N ASN A 39 3.10 -17.95 -25.80
CA ASN A 39 2.15 -18.19 -26.88
C ASN A 39 0.65 -18.46 -26.60
N TYR A 40 -0.18 -17.84 -27.46
CA TYR A 40 -1.64 -17.88 -27.65
C TYR A 40 -2.51 -17.23 -26.54
N ASN A 41 -3.56 -16.43 -26.79
CA ASN A 41 -4.31 -16.05 -27.99
C ASN A 41 -4.92 -14.64 -27.81
N LYS A 42 -5.02 -13.86 -28.89
CA LYS A 42 -5.32 -12.42 -28.91
C LYS A 42 -6.83 -12.14 -28.79
N ARG A 43 -7.31 -11.59 -27.67
CA ARG A 43 -8.58 -10.84 -27.61
C ARG A 43 -8.26 -9.36 -27.40
N LYS A 44 -8.61 -8.53 -28.39
CA LYS A 44 -8.43 -7.07 -28.39
C LYS A 44 -9.29 -6.43 -27.31
N THR A 45 -8.68 -6.06 -26.19
CA THR A 45 -9.14 -4.97 -25.33
C THR A 45 -8.30 -3.75 -25.65
N ASN A 46 -8.95 -2.62 -26.00
CA ASN A 46 -8.28 -1.34 -26.25
C ASN A 46 -7.71 -0.79 -24.93
N VAL A 47 -6.54 -1.28 -24.52
CA VAL A 47 -5.71 -0.67 -23.48
C VAL A 47 -4.65 0.15 -24.22
N ARG A 48 -4.68 1.48 -24.07
CA ARG A 48 -3.62 2.33 -24.59
C ARG A 48 -2.40 2.13 -23.68
N LEU A 49 -1.51 1.25 -24.10
CA LEU A 49 -0.27 0.96 -23.40
C LEU A 49 0.73 2.05 -23.79
N VAL A 50 0.86 3.09 -22.98
CA VAL A 50 1.93 4.08 -23.18
C VAL A 50 3.19 3.47 -22.59
N SER A 51 4.10 3.06 -23.48
CA SER A 51 5.43 2.58 -23.12
C SER A 51 6.38 3.78 -23.14
N SER A 52 6.55 4.46 -22.01
CA SER A 52 7.59 5.47 -21.86
C SER A 52 8.90 4.78 -21.46
N CYS A 53 9.73 4.48 -22.46
CA CYS A 53 11.15 4.17 -22.25
C CYS A 53 11.99 5.01 -23.24
N LEU A 54 12.73 5.95 -22.65
CA LEU A 54 13.88 6.72 -23.17
C LEU A 54 13.62 7.68 -24.34
N MET A 55 13.78 8.99 -24.08
CA MET A 55 14.82 9.80 -24.72
C MET A 55 15.22 10.99 -23.82
N ASP A 56 16.48 11.35 -23.97
CA ASP A 56 17.24 12.43 -23.32
C ASP A 56 16.96 13.80 -23.99
N ASP A 57 17.32 14.86 -23.28
CA ASP A 57 17.53 16.27 -23.66
C ASP A 57 16.42 17.14 -24.30
N SER A 58 16.10 18.20 -23.54
CA SER A 58 15.58 19.51 -23.95
C SER A 58 14.22 19.59 -24.66
N PHE A 59 13.28 20.37 -24.11
CA PHE A 59 12.69 21.54 -24.79
C PHE A 59 11.70 22.28 -23.88
N SER A 60 11.70 23.59 -24.09
CA SER A 60 11.03 24.68 -23.39
C SER A 60 9.50 24.74 -23.52
N CYS A 61 8.92 25.48 -22.58
CA CYS A 61 7.51 25.87 -22.39
C CYS A 61 6.74 26.31 -23.66
N SER A 62 5.46 25.93 -23.75
CA SER A 62 4.28 26.84 -23.88
C SER A 62 3.07 26.12 -24.48
N GLY A 63 1.88 26.32 -23.88
CA GLY A 63 0.58 26.07 -24.51
C GLY A 63 -0.28 25.02 -23.81
N SER A 64 -1.43 25.45 -23.28
CA SER A 64 -2.40 24.68 -22.49
C SER A 64 -2.67 23.24 -22.97
N SER A 65 -2.28 22.25 -22.16
CA SER A 65 -2.81 20.88 -22.25
C SER A 65 -3.13 20.42 -20.83
N SER A 66 -4.40 20.14 -20.55
CA SER A 66 -4.79 19.60 -19.25
C SER A 66 -4.11 18.25 -19.05
N ASN A 67 -3.18 18.15 -18.09
CA ASN A 67 -2.36 16.96 -17.85
C ASN A 67 -3.21 15.69 -17.86
N SER A 68 -2.83 14.66 -18.61
CA SER A 68 -3.53 13.37 -18.54
C SER A 68 -3.44 12.80 -17.12
N PRO A 69 -4.40 11.95 -16.69
CA PRO A 69 -4.22 11.18 -15.47
C PRO A 69 -2.89 10.46 -15.34
N GLY A 70 -2.38 9.92 -16.45
CA GLY A 70 -1.05 9.33 -16.48
C GLY A 70 0.04 10.35 -16.16
N GLU A 71 0.05 11.51 -16.81
CA GLU A 71 1.03 12.57 -16.52
C GLU A 71 0.95 13.06 -15.07
N MET A 72 -0.26 13.16 -14.50
CA MET A 72 -0.44 13.60 -13.12
C MET A 72 0.21 12.64 -12.10
N ILE A 73 0.24 11.33 -12.37
CA ILE A 73 0.94 10.38 -11.48
C ILE A 73 2.45 10.48 -11.63
N GLU A 74 2.93 10.79 -12.83
CA GLU A 74 4.35 11.02 -13.09
C GLU A 74 4.82 12.30 -12.41
N ILE A 75 4.04 13.38 -12.52
CA ILE A 75 4.27 14.65 -11.81
C ILE A 75 4.27 14.44 -10.30
N PHE A 76 3.31 13.67 -9.76
CA PHE A 76 3.26 13.35 -8.34
C PHE A 76 4.58 12.72 -7.85
N TYR A 77 5.07 11.68 -8.53
CA TYR A 77 6.34 11.05 -8.15
C TYR A 77 7.58 11.88 -8.47
N LYS A 78 7.54 12.71 -9.53
CA LYS A 78 8.59 13.67 -9.82
C LYS A 78 8.75 14.66 -8.67
N CYS A 79 7.66 15.29 -8.23
CA CYS A 79 7.66 16.22 -7.11
C CYS A 79 8.17 15.57 -5.81
N ILE A 80 7.83 14.29 -5.55
CA ILE A 80 8.37 13.55 -4.40
C ILE A 80 9.89 13.35 -4.54
N ASN A 81 10.34 12.86 -5.69
CA ASN A 81 11.76 12.56 -5.93
C ASN A 81 12.63 13.82 -5.92
N GLU A 82 12.12 14.94 -6.41
CA GLU A 82 12.80 16.25 -6.42
C GLU A 82 12.56 17.04 -5.13
N LYS A 83 11.72 16.52 -4.21
CA LYS A 83 11.32 17.18 -2.96
C LYS A 83 10.69 18.56 -3.19
N ASN A 84 10.04 18.75 -4.33
CA ASN A 84 9.42 20.00 -4.72
C ASN A 84 8.00 20.14 -4.13
N LEU A 85 7.92 20.44 -2.83
CA LEU A 85 6.65 20.61 -2.12
C LEU A 85 5.82 21.78 -2.66
N LYS A 86 6.48 22.82 -3.19
CA LYS A 86 5.81 23.99 -3.78
C LYS A 86 5.01 23.57 -5.02
N GLU A 87 5.65 22.88 -5.96
CA GLU A 87 4.99 22.38 -7.17
C GLU A 87 3.90 21.35 -6.83
N MET A 88 4.20 20.40 -5.94
CA MET A 88 3.24 19.41 -5.44
C MET A 88 1.95 20.07 -4.95
N SER A 89 2.05 21.13 -4.13
CA SER A 89 0.90 21.82 -3.54
C SER A 89 -0.09 22.37 -4.58
N THR A 90 0.37 22.63 -5.80
CA THR A 90 -0.47 23.15 -6.89
C THR A 90 -1.31 22.07 -7.58
N TYR A 91 -0.94 20.80 -7.40
CA TYR A 91 -1.63 19.64 -7.98
C TYR A 91 -2.52 18.91 -6.96
N ILE A 92 -2.42 19.21 -5.66
CA ILE A 92 -3.24 18.61 -4.60
C ILE A 92 -4.52 19.45 -4.40
N SER A 93 -5.69 18.81 -4.48
CA SER A 93 -6.98 19.48 -4.22
C SER A 93 -7.15 19.83 -2.73
N GLU A 94 -7.99 20.82 -2.42
CA GLU A 94 -8.24 21.22 -1.02
C GLU A 94 -8.83 20.09 -0.16
N ASP A 95 -9.68 19.27 -0.76
CA ASP A 95 -10.33 18.10 -0.15
C ASP A 95 -9.57 16.78 -0.35
N CYS A 96 -8.29 16.83 -0.75
CA CYS A 96 -7.52 15.65 -1.12
C CYS A 96 -7.50 14.56 -0.03
N LEU A 97 -7.63 13.30 -0.43
CA LEU A 97 -7.57 12.15 0.46
C LEU A 97 -6.39 11.25 0.08
N ILE A 98 -5.46 11.04 1.01
CA ILE A 98 -4.39 10.06 0.84
C ILE A 98 -4.65 8.86 1.74
N GLU A 99 -4.70 7.68 1.13
CA GLU A 99 -4.77 6.38 1.79
C GLU A 99 -3.50 5.61 1.48
N ASP A 100 -2.72 5.25 2.50
CA ASP A 100 -1.56 4.37 2.34
C ASP A 100 -1.75 3.15 3.23
N THR A 101 -1.60 1.96 2.65
CA THR A 101 -1.71 0.67 3.35
C THR A 101 -0.79 0.52 4.56
N LEU A 102 0.26 1.32 4.67
CA LEU A 102 1.16 1.34 5.81
C LEU A 102 0.57 2.06 7.05
N PHE A 103 -0.49 2.85 6.87
CA PHE A 103 -1.11 3.65 7.93
C PHE A 103 -2.55 3.21 8.15
N SER A 104 -2.98 3.16 9.41
CA SER A 104 -4.37 2.84 9.78
C SER A 104 -5.34 3.98 9.48
N GLU A 105 -4.84 5.22 9.52
CA GLU A 105 -5.62 6.43 9.30
C GLU A 105 -5.37 7.00 7.90
N LYS A 106 -6.40 7.69 7.38
CA LYS A 106 -6.33 8.37 6.09
C LYS A 106 -5.98 9.84 6.29
N PHE A 107 -5.13 10.40 5.45
CA PHE A 107 -4.77 11.83 5.50
C PHE A 107 -5.82 12.63 4.72
N LYS A 108 -6.67 13.35 5.45
CA LYS A 108 -7.83 14.09 4.88
C LYS A 108 -7.53 15.57 4.73
N GLY A 109 -7.79 16.11 3.55
CA GLY A 109 -7.58 17.50 3.17
C GLY A 109 -6.12 17.80 2.81
N LYS A 110 -5.93 18.87 2.04
CA LYS A 110 -4.64 19.30 1.52
C LYS A 110 -3.56 19.46 2.58
N LYS A 111 -3.89 20.04 3.73
CA LYS A 111 -2.93 20.23 4.83
C LYS A 111 -2.35 18.90 5.34
N ALA A 112 -3.20 17.90 5.57
CA ALA A 112 -2.76 16.58 6.04
C ALA A 112 -2.00 15.83 4.93
N ALA A 113 -2.49 15.91 3.69
CA ALA A 113 -1.84 15.32 2.51
C ALA A 113 -0.42 15.89 2.31
N MET A 114 -0.27 17.21 2.33
CA MET A 114 1.03 17.87 2.18
C MET A 114 1.97 17.57 3.35
N SER A 115 1.47 17.53 4.58
CA SER A 115 2.30 17.16 5.75
C SER A 115 2.79 15.70 5.68
N PHE A 116 1.99 14.80 5.14
CA PHE A 116 2.42 13.42 4.86
C PHE A 116 3.52 13.39 3.79
N ILE A 117 3.33 14.10 2.67
CA ILE A 117 4.31 14.16 1.57
C ILE A 117 5.62 14.77 2.05
N GLU A 118 5.58 15.84 2.84
CA GLU A 118 6.75 16.47 3.46
C GLU A 118 7.55 15.46 4.28
N LYS A 119 6.92 14.79 5.26
CA LYS A 119 7.56 13.76 6.09
C LYS A 119 8.13 12.61 5.26
N LEU A 120 7.43 12.21 4.20
CA LEU A 120 7.92 11.19 3.26
C LEU A 120 9.22 11.67 2.58
N THR A 121 9.22 12.87 2.01
CA THR A 121 10.40 13.42 1.30
C THR A 121 11.59 13.70 2.21
N GLU A 122 11.35 14.06 3.47
CA GLU A 122 12.38 14.19 4.50
C GLU A 122 13.01 12.83 4.82
N SER A 123 12.18 11.80 5.01
CA SER A 123 12.61 10.45 5.37
C SER A 123 13.38 9.73 4.27
N MET A 124 13.18 10.10 3.00
CA MET A 124 13.82 9.45 1.86
C MET A 124 15.33 9.76 1.71
N GLY A 125 15.84 10.86 2.27
CA GLY A 125 17.21 11.29 2.00
C GLY A 125 17.42 11.67 0.51
N PRO A 126 18.66 11.94 0.06
CA PRO A 126 18.93 12.43 -1.30
C PRO A 126 18.97 11.33 -2.37
N ASP A 127 19.29 10.10 -1.97
CA ASP A 127 19.63 9.00 -2.89
C ASP A 127 18.46 8.06 -3.19
N MET A 128 17.38 8.12 -2.40
CA MET A 128 16.19 7.28 -2.55
C MET A 128 15.21 7.93 -3.53
N LYS A 129 14.74 7.16 -4.52
CA LYS A 129 13.76 7.63 -5.51
C LYS A 129 12.71 6.57 -5.82
N PHE A 130 11.50 7.01 -6.08
CA PHE A 130 10.47 6.18 -6.71
C PHE A 130 10.73 6.09 -8.21
N ARG A 131 10.87 4.86 -8.72
CA ARG A 131 10.95 4.59 -10.15
C ARG A 131 9.62 4.03 -10.64
N ILE A 132 8.95 4.77 -11.52
CA ILE A 132 7.74 4.28 -12.19
C ILE A 132 8.15 3.23 -13.23
N ARG A 133 7.53 2.04 -13.16
CA ARG A 133 7.70 0.97 -14.15
C ARG A 133 6.68 1.03 -15.26
N LYS A 134 5.40 1.23 -14.88
CA LYS A 134 4.28 1.22 -15.80
C LYS A 134 3.18 2.13 -15.30
N VAL A 135 2.58 2.87 -16.22
CA VAL A 135 1.38 3.67 -15.99
C VAL A 135 0.21 3.02 -16.74
N TYR A 136 -0.95 3.00 -16.11
CA TYR A 136 -2.19 2.50 -16.67
C TYR A 136 -3.27 3.58 -16.53
N GLU A 137 -3.86 3.92 -17.66
CA GLU A 137 -4.97 4.87 -17.74
C GLU A 137 -6.22 4.11 -18.19
N ARG A 138 -7.30 4.22 -17.40
CA ARG A 138 -8.55 3.47 -17.66
C ARG A 138 -9.76 4.38 -17.90
N ARG A 139 -9.70 5.64 -17.44
CA ARG A 139 -10.76 6.65 -17.52
C ARG A 139 -10.12 8.05 -17.59
N PRO A 140 -10.82 9.07 -18.13
CA PRO A 140 -10.30 10.44 -18.23
C PRO A 140 -9.92 11.09 -16.89
N SER A 141 -10.30 10.48 -15.76
CA SER A 141 -10.04 10.99 -14.40
C SER A 141 -9.24 10.03 -13.51
N THR A 142 -8.81 8.86 -13.98
CA THR A 142 -8.15 7.87 -13.10
C THR A 142 -6.92 7.25 -13.73
N ALA A 143 -5.80 7.25 -13.01
CA ALA A 143 -4.56 6.60 -13.41
C ALA A 143 -4.00 5.72 -12.32
N ARG A 144 -3.11 4.81 -12.72
CA ARG A 144 -2.44 3.87 -11.83
C ARG A 144 -0.99 3.74 -12.25
N ALA A 145 -0.08 3.67 -11.29
CA ALA A 145 1.32 3.42 -11.55
C ALA A 145 1.81 2.25 -10.70
N ILE A 146 2.57 1.37 -11.32
CA ILE A 146 3.40 0.39 -10.61
C ILE A 146 4.79 0.99 -10.50
N TRP A 147 5.33 1.00 -9.29
CA TRP A 147 6.64 1.58 -8.99
C TRP A 147 7.47 0.64 -8.10
N HIS A 148 8.76 0.94 -7.98
CA HIS A 148 9.67 0.38 -6.99
C HIS A 148 10.58 1.50 -6.45
N LEU A 149 11.17 1.30 -5.27
CA LEU A 149 12.19 2.23 -4.77
C LEU A 149 13.58 1.86 -5.30
N GLU A 150 14.34 2.89 -5.67
CA GLU A 150 15.75 2.80 -6.04
C GLU A 150 16.60 3.60 -5.06
N TRP A 151 17.74 3.03 -4.66
CA TRP A 151 18.82 3.75 -3.98
C TRP A 151 20.00 3.85 -4.93
N ARG A 152 20.43 5.06 -5.29
CA ARG A 152 21.55 5.28 -6.26
C ARG A 152 21.40 4.43 -7.54
N ASN A 153 20.18 4.41 -8.10
CA ASN A 153 19.79 3.62 -9.28
C ASN A 153 19.85 2.08 -9.10
N MET A 154 19.95 1.58 -7.86
CA MET A 154 19.83 0.15 -7.55
C MET A 154 18.42 -0.13 -7.01
N GLU A 155 17.69 -1.06 -7.64
CA GLU A 155 16.37 -1.50 -7.16
C GLU A 155 16.50 -2.15 -5.78
N ILE A 156 15.73 -1.64 -4.81
CA ILE A 156 15.67 -2.23 -3.47
C ILE A 156 14.69 -3.40 -3.51
N PRO A 157 15.05 -4.59 -3.01
CA PRO A 157 14.11 -5.70 -2.95
C PRO A 157 12.94 -5.37 -2.02
N LEU A 158 11.75 -5.89 -2.33
CA LEU A 158 10.52 -5.76 -1.51
C LEU A 158 9.99 -4.33 -1.33
N THR A 159 10.37 -3.40 -2.20
CA THR A 159 9.88 -2.00 -2.18
C THR A 159 8.97 -1.68 -3.35
N LYS A 160 8.36 -2.71 -3.95
CA LYS A 160 7.41 -2.47 -5.04
C LYS A 160 6.13 -1.90 -4.45
N GLY A 161 5.43 -1.12 -5.25
CA GLY A 161 4.12 -0.64 -4.89
C GLY A 161 3.28 -0.31 -6.10
N CYS A 162 2.03 0.01 -5.81
CA CYS A 162 1.07 0.47 -6.78
C CYS A 162 0.38 1.70 -6.20
N THR A 163 0.24 2.72 -7.02
CA THR A 163 -0.49 3.93 -6.66
C THR A 163 -1.64 4.13 -7.61
N PHE A 164 -2.79 4.44 -7.06
CA PHE A 164 -4.01 4.79 -7.77
C PHE A 164 -4.28 6.25 -7.48
N ILE A 165 -4.54 7.03 -8.52
CA ILE A 165 -4.96 8.42 -8.36
C ILE A 165 -6.28 8.65 -9.05
N ASP A 166 -7.14 9.40 -8.37
CA ASP A 166 -8.33 10.00 -8.97
C ASP A 166 -8.14 11.51 -9.03
N ILE A 167 -8.46 12.07 -10.20
CA ILE A 167 -8.26 13.46 -10.55
C ILE A 167 -9.61 14.10 -10.76
N ARG A 168 -9.73 15.33 -10.26
CA ARG A 168 -10.87 16.18 -10.46
C ARG A 168 -10.78 16.88 -11.81
N ASP A 169 -11.83 16.75 -12.61
CA ASP A 169 -11.94 17.36 -13.94
C ASP A 169 -12.51 18.78 -13.81
N GLU A 170 -11.64 19.72 -13.45
CA GLU A 170 -11.88 21.17 -13.41
C GLU A 170 -10.94 21.88 -14.40
N GLU A 171 -11.02 23.20 -14.53
CA GLU A 171 -10.12 24.01 -15.40
C GLU A 171 -8.64 23.69 -15.16
N ARG A 172 -8.28 23.39 -13.90
CA ARG A 172 -6.99 22.84 -13.52
C ARG A 172 -7.18 21.46 -12.89
N LYS A 173 -6.67 20.43 -13.55
CA LYS A 173 -6.69 19.06 -13.03
C LYS A 173 -5.91 18.95 -11.72
N THR A 174 -6.60 18.56 -10.66
CA THR A 174 -6.02 18.35 -9.33
C THR A 174 -6.28 16.93 -8.84
N ILE A 175 -5.37 16.41 -8.03
CA ILE A 175 -5.43 15.08 -7.43
C ILE A 175 -6.38 15.14 -6.24
N GLN A 176 -7.50 14.44 -6.36
CA GLN A 176 -8.52 14.36 -5.31
C GLN A 176 -8.27 13.18 -4.36
N MET A 177 -7.76 12.07 -4.88
CA MET A 177 -7.51 10.87 -4.09
C MET A 177 -6.19 10.24 -4.53
N VAL A 178 -5.40 9.80 -3.56
CA VAL A 178 -4.23 8.96 -3.76
C VAL A 178 -4.38 7.72 -2.89
N GLN A 179 -4.37 6.54 -3.50
CA GLN A 179 -4.32 5.28 -2.79
C GLN A 179 -3.00 4.57 -3.09
N ILE A 180 -2.18 4.38 -2.06
CA ILE A 180 -0.86 3.77 -2.12
C ILE A 180 -0.93 2.38 -1.51
N ILE A 181 -0.53 1.38 -2.28
CA ILE A 181 -0.45 -0.02 -1.87
C ILE A 181 1.01 -0.44 -1.99
N THR A 182 1.63 -0.71 -0.85
CA THR A 182 3.04 -1.11 -0.78
C THR A 182 3.16 -2.62 -0.63
N GLU A 183 4.17 -3.23 -1.27
CA GLU A 183 4.49 -4.65 -1.11
C GLU A 183 4.76 -4.96 0.38
N SER A 184 4.17 -6.06 0.86
CA SER A 184 4.44 -6.54 2.21
C SER A 184 5.91 -6.94 2.35
N GLN A 185 6.56 -6.42 3.39
CA GLN A 185 7.92 -6.82 3.76
C GLN A 185 7.99 -8.30 4.19
N LEU A 186 6.86 -8.88 4.61
CA LEU A 186 6.75 -10.30 4.96
C LEU A 186 5.98 -11.07 3.89
N LYS A 187 6.67 -12.02 3.26
CA LYS A 187 6.11 -12.90 2.22
C LYS A 187 5.56 -14.20 2.80
N ALA A 188 4.49 -14.11 3.59
CA ALA A 188 3.84 -15.25 4.24
C ALA A 188 2.86 -16.03 3.33
N GLY A 189 2.98 -15.91 2.01
CA GLY A 189 2.02 -16.49 1.06
C GLY A 189 1.87 -18.00 1.18
N HIS A 190 2.97 -18.74 1.36
CA HIS A 190 2.93 -20.19 1.53
C HIS A 190 2.22 -20.61 2.82
N LEU A 191 2.45 -19.89 3.92
CA LEU A 191 1.77 -20.13 5.20
C LEU A 191 0.27 -19.88 5.06
N PHE A 192 -0.12 -18.77 4.42
CA PHE A 192 -1.52 -18.46 4.16
C PHE A 192 -2.20 -19.57 3.33
N LEU A 193 -1.56 -20.02 2.25
CA LEU A 193 -2.09 -21.12 1.43
C LEU A 193 -2.20 -22.44 2.20
N ALA A 194 -1.24 -22.75 3.07
CA ALA A 194 -1.29 -23.95 3.90
C ALA A 194 -2.47 -23.90 4.88
N ILE A 195 -2.69 -22.76 5.53
CA ILE A 195 -3.83 -22.54 6.44
C ILE A 195 -5.15 -22.66 5.67
N MET A 196 -5.26 -22.00 4.50
CA MET A 196 -6.46 -22.09 3.67
C MET A 196 -6.75 -23.53 3.26
N LYS A 197 -5.72 -24.28 2.83
CA LYS A 197 -5.88 -25.70 2.49
C LYS A 197 -6.36 -26.52 3.68
N LEU A 198 -5.81 -26.28 4.88
CA LEU A 198 -6.24 -26.97 6.10
C LEU A 198 -7.71 -26.65 6.42
N VAL A 199 -8.10 -25.38 6.36
CA VAL A 199 -9.48 -24.94 6.60
C VAL A 199 -10.43 -25.59 5.58
N THR A 200 -10.09 -25.57 4.29
CA THR A 200 -10.91 -26.20 3.25
C THR A 200 -11.04 -27.70 3.46
N LEU A 201 -9.97 -28.40 3.83
CA LEU A 201 -10.02 -29.85 4.11
C LEU A 201 -10.90 -30.17 5.33
N LEU A 202 -10.80 -29.38 6.40
CA LEU A 202 -11.62 -29.54 7.60
C LEU A 202 -13.11 -29.33 7.29
N LEU A 203 -13.44 -28.29 6.52
CA LEU A 203 -14.81 -27.99 6.11
C LEU A 203 -15.35 -29.03 5.13
N ALA A 204 -14.54 -29.54 4.20
CA ALA A 204 -14.93 -30.58 3.27
C ALA A 204 -15.19 -31.92 3.98
N LYS A 205 -14.38 -32.26 4.98
CA LYS A 205 -14.55 -33.50 5.76
C LYS A 205 -15.75 -33.43 6.71
N HIS A 206 -16.07 -32.24 7.21
CA HIS A 206 -17.13 -32.05 8.20
C HIS A 206 -17.98 -30.82 7.86
N PRO A 207 -18.89 -30.91 6.86
CA PRO A 207 -19.75 -29.78 6.47
C PRO A 207 -20.67 -29.32 7.61
N ALA A 208 -21.00 -30.21 8.55
CA ALA A 208 -21.74 -29.87 9.76
C ALA A 208 -21.01 -28.84 10.66
N ILE A 209 -19.67 -28.76 10.61
CA ILE A 209 -18.90 -27.73 11.34
C ILE A 209 -19.25 -26.34 10.81
N LEU A 210 -19.53 -26.22 9.52
CA LEU A 210 -19.86 -24.94 8.90
C LEU A 210 -21.24 -24.43 9.31
N GLU A 211 -22.24 -25.31 9.31
CA GLU A 211 -23.58 -25.01 9.82
C GLU A 211 -23.56 -24.74 11.33
N TRP A 212 -22.74 -25.49 12.06
CA TRP A 212 -22.54 -25.25 13.49
C TRP A 212 -21.85 -23.91 13.75
N LEU A 213 -20.76 -23.58 13.05
CA LEU A 213 -20.04 -22.31 13.19
C LEU A 213 -20.92 -21.10 12.86
N THR A 214 -21.74 -21.20 11.82
CA THR A 214 -22.68 -20.13 11.45
C THR A 214 -23.78 -19.96 12.50
N LYS A 215 -24.38 -21.06 12.99
CA LYS A 215 -25.36 -21.02 14.09
C LYS A 215 -24.75 -20.48 15.38
N VAL A 216 -23.54 -20.91 15.72
CA VAL A 216 -22.79 -20.52 16.92
C VAL A 216 -22.39 -19.05 16.85
N SER A 217 -21.93 -18.54 15.70
CA SER A 217 -21.57 -17.11 15.56
C SER A 217 -22.76 -16.16 15.75
N GLN A 218 -23.99 -16.61 15.45
CA GLN A 218 -25.21 -15.86 15.69
C GLN A 218 -25.62 -15.82 17.16
N GLN A 219 -25.12 -16.75 18.00
CA GLN A 219 -25.46 -16.80 19.42
C GLN A 219 -24.90 -15.60 20.18
N ARG A 220 -25.73 -15.04 21.06
CA ARG A 220 -25.42 -13.81 21.80
C ARG A 220 -24.22 -13.99 22.75
N TRP A 221 -24.06 -15.20 23.31
CA TRP A 221 -22.95 -15.53 24.20
C TRP A 221 -21.62 -15.67 23.44
N VAL A 222 -21.62 -16.18 22.21
CA VAL A 222 -20.41 -16.28 21.36
C VAL A 222 -19.91 -14.89 20.97
N LYS A 223 -20.83 -13.97 20.64
CA LYS A 223 -20.47 -12.56 20.44
C LYS A 223 -19.88 -11.92 21.69
N ARG A 224 -20.35 -12.31 22.89
CA ARG A 224 -19.76 -11.84 24.16
C ARG A 224 -18.40 -12.45 24.44
N ILE A 225 -18.23 -13.75 24.22
CA ILE A 225 -16.93 -14.41 24.38
C ILE A 225 -15.93 -13.87 23.36
N SER A 226 -16.31 -13.74 22.08
CA SER A 226 -15.48 -13.11 21.05
C SER A 226 -15.06 -11.70 21.46
N LYS A 227 -15.95 -10.88 22.02
CA LYS A 227 -15.58 -9.56 22.59
C LYS A 227 -14.58 -9.67 23.74
N ILE A 228 -14.75 -10.65 24.64
CA ILE A 228 -13.81 -10.89 25.74
C ILE A 228 -12.45 -11.36 25.20
N CYS A 229 -12.42 -12.29 24.24
CA CYS A 229 -11.20 -12.75 23.58
C CYS A 229 -10.50 -11.60 22.85
N ILE A 230 -11.24 -10.77 22.12
CA ILE A 230 -10.69 -9.57 21.47
C ILE A 230 -10.16 -8.59 22.52
N PHE A 231 -10.85 -8.40 23.64
CA PHE A 231 -10.38 -7.55 24.73
C PHE A 231 -9.10 -8.08 25.38
N LEU A 232 -9.04 -9.39 25.67
CA LEU A 232 -7.85 -10.04 26.22
C LEU A 232 -6.69 -10.01 25.23
N PHE A 233 -6.96 -10.28 23.95
CA PHE A 233 -5.95 -10.21 22.90
C PHE A 233 -5.43 -8.78 22.72
N LYS A 234 -6.32 -7.78 22.76
CA LYS A 234 -5.93 -6.37 22.75
C LYS A 234 -5.07 -6.02 23.96
N HIS A 235 -5.44 -6.47 25.16
CA HIS A 235 -4.65 -6.22 26.36
C HIS A 235 -3.27 -6.89 26.29
N LEU A 236 -3.20 -8.11 25.76
CA LEU A 236 -1.94 -8.81 25.51
C LEU A 236 -1.08 -8.05 24.48
N LEU A 237 -1.67 -7.60 23.38
CA LEU A 237 -1.02 -6.78 22.36
C LEU A 237 -0.53 -5.45 22.93
N ASP A 238 -1.33 -4.74 23.72
CA ASP A 238 -0.96 -3.46 24.33
C ASP A 238 0.22 -3.65 25.29
N ASN A 239 0.22 -4.72 26.09
CA ASN A 239 1.34 -5.07 26.97
C ASN A 239 2.60 -5.44 26.17
N PHE A 240 2.45 -6.19 25.08
CA PHE A 240 3.55 -6.54 24.19
C PHE A 240 4.12 -5.31 23.48
N LEU A 241 3.26 -4.43 22.94
CA LEU A 241 3.64 -3.18 22.30
C LEU A 241 4.32 -2.24 23.29
N LYS A 242 3.84 -2.16 24.53
CA LYS A 242 4.48 -1.36 25.58
C LYS A 242 5.87 -1.88 25.91
N SER A 243 6.01 -3.20 26.08
CA SER A 243 7.31 -3.85 26.28
C SER A 243 8.24 -3.62 25.09
N TYR A 244 7.72 -3.74 23.87
CA TYR A 244 8.47 -3.51 22.63
C TYR A 244 8.91 -2.05 22.48
N LEU A 245 8.06 -1.07 22.80
CA LEU A 245 8.42 0.34 22.79
C LEU A 245 9.48 0.66 23.85
N THR A 246 9.40 0.07 25.05
CA THR A 246 10.45 0.18 26.07
C THR A 246 11.77 -0.40 25.55
N PHE A 247 11.72 -1.54 24.87
CA PHE A 247 12.90 -2.14 24.26
C PHE A 247 13.51 -1.25 23.17
N ILE A 248 12.69 -0.66 22.29
CA ILE A 248 13.17 0.32 21.30
C ILE A 248 13.79 1.53 21.98
N HIS A 249 13.17 2.07 23.03
CA HIS A 249 13.69 3.22 23.76
C HIS A 249 15.06 2.95 24.39
N LEU A 250 15.26 1.75 24.96
CA LEU A 250 16.57 1.32 25.45
C LEU A 250 17.57 1.19 24.30
N GLY A 251 17.13 0.64 23.15
CA GLY A 251 17.92 0.55 21.93
C GLY A 251 18.35 1.91 21.38
N THR A 252 17.47 2.92 21.37
CA THR A 252 17.81 4.28 20.90
C THR A 252 18.78 4.98 21.84
N GLN A 253 18.65 4.78 23.15
CA GLN A 253 19.63 5.27 24.13
C GLN A 253 21.01 4.65 23.90
N LEU A 254 21.08 3.34 23.73
CA LEU A 254 22.32 2.63 23.38
C LEU A 254 22.92 3.13 22.06
N TYR A 255 22.09 3.29 21.03
CA TYR A 255 22.51 3.80 19.72
C TYR A 255 23.07 5.22 19.80
N SER A 256 22.44 6.10 20.58
CA SER A 256 22.94 7.46 20.85
C SER A 256 24.31 7.44 21.53
N HIS A 257 24.52 6.57 22.52
CA HIS A 257 25.83 6.40 23.16
C HIS A 257 26.90 5.89 22.18
N VAL A 258 26.56 4.95 21.31
CA VAL A 258 27.48 4.45 20.26
C VAL A 258 27.84 5.54 19.25
N LEU A 259 26.86 6.35 18.81
CA LEU A 259 27.12 7.48 17.92
C LEU A 259 28.00 8.55 18.58
N ASN A 260 27.73 8.89 19.84
CA ASN A 260 28.56 9.86 20.58
C ASN A 260 30.00 9.35 20.77
N PHE A 261 30.16 8.05 21.04
CA PHE A 261 31.48 7.41 21.11
C PHE A 261 32.20 7.45 19.75
N LEU A 262 31.49 7.16 18.65
CA LEU A 262 32.04 7.26 17.29
C LEU A 262 32.46 8.70 16.95
N CYS A 263 31.63 9.70 17.27
CA CYS A 263 31.98 11.12 17.10
C CYS A 263 33.24 11.49 17.89
N TYR A 264 33.33 11.05 19.15
CA TYR A 264 34.51 11.27 19.99
C TYR A 264 35.77 10.65 19.40
N VAL A 265 35.69 9.40 18.92
CA VAL A 265 36.81 8.72 18.25
C VAL A 265 37.23 9.49 16.99
N ILE A 266 36.27 9.95 16.16
CA ILE A 266 36.56 10.75 14.97
C ILE A 266 37.24 12.08 15.32
N GLU A 267 36.85 12.74 16.41
CA GLU A 267 37.53 13.95 16.91
C GLU A 267 38.96 13.68 17.39
N CYS A 268 39.23 12.52 18.00
CA CYS A 268 40.59 12.16 18.41
C CYS A 268 41.55 11.87 17.24
N PHE A 269 41.02 11.60 16.05
CA PHE A 269 41.81 11.34 14.83
C PHE A 269 41.93 12.58 13.91
N LYS A 270 41.38 13.72 14.31
CA LYS A 270 41.54 15.02 13.65
C LYS A 270 42.73 15.78 14.21
#